data_AF-A0ABC8R4D0-F1
#
_entry.id   AF-A0ABC8R4D0-F1
#
_cell.length_a   1.000
_cell.length_b   1.000
_cell.length_c   1.000
_cell.angle_alpha   90.00
_cell.angle_beta   90.00
_cell.angle_gamma   90.00
#
_symmetry.space_group_name_H-M   'P 1'
#
loop_
_entity.id
_entity.type
_entity.pdbx_description
1 polymer ?
#
loop_
_entity_poly.entity_id
_entity_poly.type
_entity_poly.pdbx_seq_one_letter_code
_entity_poly.pdbx_strand_id
1 'polypeptide(L)'
;MEDSTVCTFRLSASDHFFGLSLARKCVNYAICHNVQELDISCIVEKSLEFPPTFFTCQSIRVLKLRNCDGNMIIPKSFSLPALKTLYLYRASFIDDDCLSNPAEPFSRFPNIERLTLRNCQLSNSIIYAPKVRYLEILFRGHRPMFSSESKIVLSTPRLSSFKFTGQVSLDCFIEDLPCLDKIYVDLWTSFEEPYTDEVKGRMPLNLIKMLGQLRNAKSVTLSLDTLEVVLAYFTFSYTMSMILIL
;
A
#
# COMPACT_ATOMS: atom_id res chain seq x y z
N MET A 1 3.41 -13.13 40.52
CA MET A 1 3.39 -12.07 39.50
C MET A 1 4.01 -12.68 38.27
N GLU A 2 3.17 -13.24 37.39
CA GLU A 2 3.64 -13.82 36.14
C GLU A 2 3.73 -12.70 35.10
N ASP A 3 4.96 -12.34 34.74
CA ASP A 3 5.29 -11.47 33.60
C ASP A 3 4.89 -12.18 32.30
N SER A 4 3.59 -12.19 32.00
CA SER A 4 3.12 -12.45 30.65
C SER A 4 3.52 -11.25 29.80
N THR A 5 4.74 -11.30 29.26
CA THR A 5 5.18 -10.39 28.20
C THR A 5 4.42 -10.77 26.94
N VAL A 6 3.18 -10.30 26.84
CA VAL A 6 2.37 -10.45 25.63
C VAL A 6 3.10 -9.72 24.50
N CYS A 7 3.90 -10.46 23.71
CA CYS A 7 4.64 -9.88 22.61
C CYS A 7 3.71 -9.43 21.47
N THR A 8 2.56 -10.10 21.33
CA THR A 8 1.62 -9.90 20.23
C THR A 8 0.19 -9.85 20.75
N PHE A 9 -0.55 -8.80 20.36
CA PHE A 9 -1.98 -8.67 20.60
C PHE A 9 -2.71 -8.66 19.25
N ARG A 10 -3.66 -9.59 19.06
CA ARG A 10 -4.47 -9.67 17.85
C ARG A 10 -5.95 -9.54 18.19
N LEU A 11 -6.62 -8.61 17.52
CA LEU A 11 -8.06 -8.48 17.47
C LEU A 11 -8.54 -8.77 16.06
N SER A 12 -9.48 -9.71 15.92
CA SER A 12 -10.26 -9.89 14.70
C SER A 12 -11.74 -9.81 15.07
N ALA A 13 -12.39 -8.73 14.61
CA ALA A 13 -13.80 -8.49 14.79
C ALA A 13 -14.47 -8.44 13.41
N SER A 14 -15.33 -9.42 13.14
CA SER A 14 -16.14 -9.50 11.92
C SER A 14 -17.54 -8.91 12.08
N ASP A 15 -17.87 -8.40 13.27
CA ASP A 15 -19.19 -7.86 13.60
C ASP A 15 -19.16 -6.32 13.61
N HIS A 16 -20.12 -5.71 12.89
CA HIS A 16 -20.29 -4.27 12.75
C HIS A 16 -20.56 -3.56 14.09
N PHE A 17 -21.20 -4.24 15.05
CA PHE A 17 -21.71 -3.59 16.28
C PHE A 17 -20.63 -3.31 17.34
N PHE A 18 -19.50 -4.02 17.32
CA PHE A 18 -18.49 -3.93 18.38
C PHE A 18 -17.13 -3.39 17.93
N GLY A 19 -16.93 -3.13 16.63
CA GLY A 19 -15.63 -2.85 16.05
C GLY A 19 -14.86 -1.69 16.71
N LEU A 20 -15.47 -0.51 16.83
CA LEU A 20 -14.80 0.71 17.32
C LEU A 20 -14.48 0.67 18.82
N SER A 21 -15.47 0.34 19.65
CA SER A 21 -15.31 0.37 21.10
C SER A 21 -14.36 -0.72 21.59
N LEU A 22 -14.39 -1.89 20.94
CA LEU A 22 -13.48 -2.99 21.21
C LEU A 22 -12.07 -2.68 20.70
N ALA A 23 -11.91 -2.17 19.47
CA ALA A 23 -10.60 -1.78 18.96
C ALA A 23 -9.91 -0.76 19.85
N ARG A 24 -10.63 0.27 20.33
CA ARG A 24 -10.07 1.27 21.26
C ARG A 24 -9.62 0.64 22.58
N LYS A 25 -10.43 -0.25 23.17
CA LYS A 25 -10.06 -0.98 24.41
C LYS A 25 -8.84 -1.88 24.19
N CYS A 26 -8.77 -2.55 23.05
CA CYS A 26 -7.65 -3.39 22.65
C CYS A 26 -6.36 -2.59 22.44
N VAL A 27 -6.44 -1.42 21.80
CA VAL A 27 -5.32 -0.49 21.67
C VAL A 27 -4.82 -0.07 23.05
N ASN A 28 -5.72 0.36 23.94
CA ASN A 28 -5.35 0.73 25.32
C ASN A 28 -4.68 -0.43 26.06
N TYR A 29 -5.25 -1.64 25.97
CA TYR A 29 -4.66 -2.83 26.57
C TYR A 29 -3.25 -3.08 26.04
N ALA A 30 -3.06 -3.01 24.72
CA ALA A 30 -1.77 -3.23 24.09
C ALA A 30 -0.72 -2.20 24.53
N ILE A 31 -1.10 -0.93 24.64
CA ILE A 31 -0.23 0.13 25.16
C ILE A 31 0.14 -0.15 26.62
N CYS A 32 -0.84 -0.41 27.48
CA CYS A 32 -0.63 -0.64 28.92
C CYS A 32 0.25 -1.87 29.22
N HIS A 33 0.25 -2.86 28.34
CA HIS A 33 1.02 -4.11 28.51
C HIS A 33 2.29 -4.15 27.65
N ASN A 34 2.72 -3.01 27.09
CA ASN A 34 3.94 -2.92 26.29
C ASN A 34 4.03 -3.94 25.14
N VAL A 35 2.89 -4.19 24.49
CA VAL A 35 2.82 -5.13 23.37
C VAL A 35 3.69 -4.64 22.21
N GLN A 36 4.43 -5.55 21.58
CA GLN A 36 5.33 -5.22 20.47
C GLN A 36 4.66 -5.35 19.09
N GLU A 37 3.70 -6.26 18.95
CA GLU A 37 2.91 -6.44 17.73
C GLU A 37 1.42 -6.23 17.99
N LEU A 38 0.85 -5.21 17.35
CA LEU A 38 -0.57 -4.94 17.37
C LEU A 38 -1.19 -5.27 16.01
N ASP A 39 -2.08 -6.25 15.98
CA ASP A 39 -2.82 -6.67 14.80
C ASP A 39 -4.32 -6.45 15.03
N ILE A 40 -4.89 -5.45 14.35
CA ILE A 40 -6.31 -5.12 14.45
C ILE A 40 -6.96 -5.33 13.09
N SER A 41 -7.96 -6.20 13.05
CA SER A 41 -8.88 -6.36 11.95
C SER A 41 -10.28 -6.08 12.46
N CYS A 42 -10.93 -5.04 11.94
CA CYS A 42 -12.26 -4.63 12.37
C CYS A 42 -13.03 -4.02 11.20
N ILE A 43 -14.35 -3.98 11.35
CA ILE A 43 -15.23 -3.23 10.45
C ILE A 43 -15.44 -1.85 11.06
N VAL A 44 -15.06 -0.81 10.32
CA VAL A 44 -15.17 0.57 10.77
C VAL A 44 -15.75 1.40 9.64
N GLU A 45 -16.94 1.96 9.86
CA GLU A 45 -17.59 2.88 8.91
C GLU A 45 -16.91 4.27 8.88
N LYS A 46 -16.12 4.61 9.91
CA LYS A 46 -15.48 5.92 10.12
C LYS A 46 -13.98 5.82 10.43
N SER A 47 -13.35 6.93 10.81
CA SER A 47 -11.98 6.96 11.32
C SER A 47 -11.86 6.12 12.59
N LEU A 48 -10.78 5.34 12.72
CA LEU A 48 -10.48 4.68 13.98
C LEU A 48 -9.90 5.72 14.93
N GLU A 49 -10.60 6.00 16.02
CA GLU A 49 -10.11 6.90 17.06
C GLU A 49 -9.10 6.17 17.94
N PHE A 50 -7.82 6.49 17.74
CA PHE A 50 -6.76 6.03 18.61
C PHE A 50 -6.58 6.99 19.79
N PRO A 51 -6.33 6.48 21.01
CA PRO A 51 -6.01 7.32 22.15
C PRO A 51 -4.69 8.07 21.88
N PRO A 52 -4.49 9.30 22.39
CA PRO A 52 -3.26 10.06 22.18
C PRO A 52 -1.99 9.32 22.61
N THR A 53 -2.07 8.49 23.64
CA THR A 53 -1.00 7.63 24.14
C THR A 53 -0.53 6.59 23.12
N PHE A 54 -1.37 6.25 22.16
CA PHE A 54 -0.98 5.38 21.06
C PHE A 54 0.10 6.03 20.20
N PHE A 55 -0.02 7.33 19.91
CA PHE A 55 0.90 8.06 19.04
C PHE A 55 2.27 8.36 19.67
N THR A 56 2.43 8.05 20.95
CA THR A 56 3.70 8.18 21.67
C THR A 56 4.23 6.84 22.15
N CYS A 57 3.56 5.74 21.79
CA CYS A 57 3.89 4.39 22.20
C CYS A 57 5.28 3.98 21.67
N GLN A 58 6.15 3.54 22.59
CA GLN A 58 7.54 3.15 22.30
C GLN A 58 7.72 1.63 22.21
N SER A 59 6.71 0.84 22.58
CA SER A 59 6.79 -0.62 22.59
C SER A 59 6.39 -1.24 21.24
N ILE A 60 5.44 -0.65 20.54
CA ILE A 60 4.88 -1.19 19.28
C ILE A 60 5.91 -1.06 18.15
N ARG A 61 6.34 -2.22 17.65
CA ARG A 61 7.28 -2.39 16.53
C ARG A 61 6.60 -2.89 15.27
N VAL A 62 5.50 -3.61 15.41
CA VAL A 62 4.71 -4.14 14.30
C VAL A 62 3.27 -3.68 14.46
N LEU A 63 2.74 -3.01 13.45
CA LEU A 63 1.36 -2.56 13.40
C LEU A 63 0.70 -3.11 12.14
N LYS A 64 -0.41 -3.82 12.31
CA LYS A 64 -1.24 -4.32 11.22
C LYS A 64 -2.66 -3.82 11.43
N LEU A 65 -3.15 -2.98 10.53
CA LEU A 65 -4.51 -2.45 10.57
C LEU A 65 -5.27 -2.90 9.33
N ARG A 66 -6.46 -3.47 9.54
CA ARG A 66 -7.35 -3.92 8.47
C ARG A 66 -8.76 -3.39 8.72
N ASN A 67 -9.29 -2.66 7.75
CA ASN A 67 -10.72 -2.37 7.68
C ASN A 67 -11.37 -3.36 6.72
N CYS A 68 -12.36 -4.13 7.16
CA CYS A 68 -12.97 -5.15 6.29
C CYS A 68 -14.09 -4.61 5.40
N ASP A 69 -14.70 -3.47 5.72
CA ASP A 69 -15.92 -2.98 5.04
C ASP A 69 -15.82 -1.55 4.47
N GLY A 70 -14.78 -0.79 4.83
CA GLY A 70 -14.62 0.59 4.38
C GLY A 70 -13.17 1.00 4.16
N ASN A 71 -12.96 2.30 3.97
CA ASN A 71 -11.65 2.92 4.02
C ASN A 71 -11.40 3.47 5.42
N MET A 72 -10.34 3.02 6.09
CA MET A 72 -9.91 3.57 7.36
C MET A 72 -9.09 4.84 7.13
N ILE A 73 -9.50 5.95 7.74
CA ILE A 73 -8.75 7.21 7.72
C ILE A 73 -7.64 7.12 8.77
N ILE A 74 -6.39 7.35 8.35
CA ILE A 74 -5.24 7.46 9.26
C ILE A 74 -5.04 8.95 9.64
N PRO A 75 -5.22 9.34 10.92
CA PRO A 75 -5.17 10.74 11.33
C PRO A 75 -3.76 11.35 11.16
N LYS A 76 -3.65 12.67 10.95
CA LYS A 76 -2.35 13.37 10.77
C LYS A 76 -1.39 13.19 11.96
N SER A 77 -1.91 13.20 13.18
CA SER A 77 -1.17 13.00 14.43
C SER A 77 -0.59 11.58 14.61
N PHE A 78 -0.89 10.67 13.69
CA PHE A 78 -0.43 9.29 13.76
C PHE A 78 1.09 9.18 13.59
N SER A 79 1.81 9.04 14.70
CA SER A 79 3.26 8.82 14.76
C SER A 79 3.53 7.61 15.66
N LEU A 80 4.45 6.74 15.27
CA LEU A 80 4.88 5.61 16.11
C LEU A 80 6.39 5.47 16.01
N PRO A 81 7.16 6.05 16.95
CA PRO A 81 8.61 6.17 16.80
C PRO A 81 9.34 4.83 16.82
N ALA A 82 8.83 3.80 17.51
CA ALA A 82 9.45 2.47 17.54
C ALA A 82 9.02 1.55 16.38
N LEU A 83 8.12 2.02 15.51
CA LEU A 83 7.52 1.19 14.48
C LEU A 83 8.54 0.80 13.40
N LYS A 84 8.66 -0.51 13.16
CA LYS A 84 9.51 -1.10 12.13
C LYS A 84 8.72 -1.73 10.98
N THR A 85 7.54 -2.25 11.27
CA THR A 85 6.67 -2.89 10.27
C THR A 85 5.29 -2.29 10.30
N LEU A 86 4.85 -1.76 9.15
CA LEU A 86 3.51 -1.23 8.96
C LEU A 86 2.79 -2.03 7.87
N TYR A 87 1.63 -2.59 8.22
CA TYR A 87 0.72 -3.23 7.30
C TYR A 87 -0.62 -2.50 7.35
N LEU A 88 -1.09 -2.04 6.19
CA LEU A 88 -2.37 -1.38 6.04
C LEU A 88 -3.21 -2.11 4.98
N TYR A 89 -4.46 -2.39 5.31
CA TYR A 89 -5.46 -2.89 4.38
C TYR A 89 -6.65 -1.95 4.35
N ARG A 90 -7.02 -1.47 3.16
CA ARG A 90 -8.11 -0.50 2.94
C ARG A 90 -7.96 0.76 3.78
N ALA A 91 -6.81 1.43 3.66
CA ALA A 91 -6.53 2.69 4.34
C ALA A 91 -6.56 3.87 3.36
N SER A 92 -7.04 5.02 3.83
CA SER A 92 -7.01 6.30 3.14
C SER A 92 -6.23 7.33 3.96
N PHE A 93 -5.44 8.14 3.27
CA PHE A 93 -4.67 9.23 3.85
C PHE A 93 -5.27 10.54 3.34
N ILE A 94 -6.42 10.92 3.90
CA ILE A 94 -7.10 12.14 3.48
C ILE A 94 -6.30 13.33 3.99
N ASP A 95 -5.94 14.24 3.08
CA ASP A 95 -5.57 15.60 3.39
C ASP A 95 -6.84 16.46 3.26
N ASP A 96 -7.21 17.23 4.28
CA ASP A 96 -8.35 18.17 4.17
C ASP A 96 -8.08 19.28 3.13
N ASP A 97 -6.83 19.47 2.70
CA ASP A 97 -6.40 20.43 1.67
C ASP A 97 -6.29 19.79 0.26
N CYS A 98 -7.24 18.92 -0.09
CA CYS A 98 -7.30 18.32 -1.42
C CYS A 98 -7.65 19.38 -2.47
N LEU A 99 -6.72 19.64 -3.40
CA LEU A 99 -6.96 19.62 -4.86
C LEU A 99 -5.67 19.76 -5.69
N SER A 100 -4.51 20.08 -5.09
CA SER A 100 -3.29 20.40 -5.88
C SER A 100 -1.97 19.78 -5.43
N ASN A 101 -1.83 19.26 -4.22
CA ASN A 101 -0.56 18.70 -3.73
C ASN A 101 -0.62 17.18 -3.52
N PRO A 102 0.44 16.43 -3.86
CA PRO A 102 0.51 15.02 -3.58
C PRO A 102 0.59 14.75 -2.07
N ALA A 103 -0.20 13.78 -1.59
CA ALA A 103 -0.20 13.41 -0.17
C ALA A 103 1.08 12.65 0.20
N GLU A 104 1.72 13.02 1.31
CA GLU A 104 2.89 12.31 1.86
C GLU A 104 2.60 11.88 3.31
N PRO A 105 2.02 10.69 3.54
CA PRO A 105 1.63 10.25 4.87
C PRO A 105 2.72 9.49 5.63
N PHE A 106 3.87 9.19 5.03
CA PHE A 106 4.82 8.20 5.56
C PHE A 106 6.03 8.79 6.30
N SER A 107 6.34 10.08 6.15
CA SER A 107 7.34 10.80 6.96
C SER A 107 7.15 10.65 8.48
N ARG A 108 5.92 10.40 8.92
CA ARG A 108 5.53 10.19 10.32
C ARG A 108 5.98 8.85 10.91
N PHE A 109 6.51 7.95 10.08
CA PHE A 109 7.04 6.66 10.48
C PHE A 109 8.57 6.62 10.25
N PRO A 110 9.38 7.35 11.03
CA PRO A 110 10.79 7.57 10.71
C PRO A 110 11.66 6.30 10.76
N ASN A 111 11.15 5.21 11.35
CA ASN A 111 11.88 3.97 11.60
C ASN A 111 11.34 2.74 10.86
N ILE A 112 10.36 2.89 9.96
CA ILE A 112 9.82 1.74 9.24
C ILE A 112 10.85 1.12 8.30
N GLU A 113 10.97 -0.19 8.39
CA GLU A 113 11.86 -1.03 7.57
C GLU A 113 11.02 -1.88 6.58
N ARG A 114 9.76 -2.17 6.93
CA ARG A 114 8.82 -2.95 6.12
C ARG A 114 7.48 -2.24 6.00
N LEU A 115 7.06 -1.98 4.77
CA LEU A 115 5.78 -1.34 4.45
C LEU A 115 4.96 -2.24 3.52
N THR A 116 3.74 -2.56 3.93
CA THR A 116 2.77 -3.28 3.11
C THR A 116 1.48 -2.47 3.02
N LEU A 117 1.10 -2.11 1.80
CA LEU A 117 -0.09 -1.34 1.47
C LEU A 117 -0.99 -2.20 0.59
N ARG A 118 -2.16 -2.57 1.10
CA ARG A 118 -3.12 -3.41 0.37
C ARG A 118 -4.45 -2.66 0.21
N ASN A 119 -4.87 -2.46 -1.02
CA ASN A 119 -6.11 -1.76 -1.38
C ASN A 119 -6.19 -0.38 -0.71
N CYS A 120 -5.06 0.32 -0.55
CA CYS A 120 -5.01 1.66 0.02
C CYS A 120 -5.27 2.72 -1.05
N GLN A 121 -5.90 3.83 -0.69
CA GLN A 121 -6.05 4.98 -1.58
C GLN A 121 -4.70 5.70 -1.71
N LEU A 122 -3.98 5.47 -2.81
CA LEU A 122 -2.64 6.01 -3.08
C LEU A 122 -2.59 6.96 -4.29
N SER A 123 -3.74 7.34 -4.84
CA SER A 123 -3.82 8.23 -5.99
C SER A 123 -3.12 9.55 -5.67
N ASN A 124 -2.13 9.95 -6.50
CA ASN A 124 -1.33 11.15 -6.32
C ASN A 124 -0.61 11.21 -4.95
N SER A 125 0.02 10.11 -4.54
CA SER A 125 0.74 10.03 -3.26
C SER A 125 2.26 9.92 -3.44
N ILE A 126 3.00 10.51 -2.52
CA ILE A 126 4.44 10.29 -2.34
C ILE A 126 4.62 9.28 -1.21
N ILE A 127 5.37 8.22 -1.47
CA ILE A 127 5.84 7.28 -0.46
C ILE A 127 7.25 7.68 -0.07
N TYR A 128 7.38 8.58 0.91
CA TYR A 128 8.67 8.97 1.48
C TYR A 128 8.96 8.13 2.73
N ALA A 129 9.87 7.17 2.59
CA ALA A 129 10.19 6.25 3.68
C ALA A 129 11.68 5.84 3.62
N PRO A 130 12.60 6.67 4.16
CA PRO A 130 14.04 6.56 3.90
C PRO A 130 14.71 5.32 4.48
N LYS A 131 14.08 4.63 5.44
CA LYS A 131 14.60 3.40 6.07
C LYS A 131 13.95 2.12 5.55
N VAL A 132 12.93 2.21 4.69
CA VAL A 132 12.22 1.04 4.17
C VAL A 132 13.15 0.22 3.30
N ARG A 133 13.20 -1.09 3.57
CA ARG A 133 13.94 -2.10 2.82
C ARG A 133 13.02 -3.01 2.02
N TYR A 134 11.77 -3.13 2.44
CA TYR A 134 10.73 -3.92 1.77
C TYR A 134 9.45 -3.11 1.60
N LEU A 135 8.98 -3.01 0.37
CA LEU A 135 7.71 -2.40 0.02
C LEU A 135 6.84 -3.41 -0.75
N GLU A 136 5.62 -3.63 -0.28
CA GLU A 136 4.58 -4.37 -0.99
C GLU A 136 3.38 -3.44 -1.24
N ILE A 137 2.98 -3.33 -2.50
CA ILE A 137 1.75 -2.65 -2.90
C ILE A 137 0.86 -3.68 -3.58
N LEU A 138 -0.37 -3.82 -3.07
CA LEU A 138 -1.35 -4.76 -3.61
C LEU A 138 -2.68 -4.06 -3.89
N PHE A 139 -3.21 -4.23 -5.11
CA PHE A 139 -4.55 -3.78 -5.49
C PHE A 139 -5.38 -4.94 -6.04
N ARG A 140 -6.26 -5.51 -5.22
CA ARG A 140 -7.10 -6.67 -5.56
C ARG A 140 -8.51 -6.49 -5.03
N GLY A 141 -9.52 -6.65 -5.88
CA GLY A 141 -10.93 -6.61 -5.52
C GLY A 141 -11.76 -5.72 -6.45
N HIS A 142 -13.08 -5.73 -6.26
CA HIS A 142 -14.02 -4.95 -7.07
C HIS A 142 -14.08 -3.48 -6.64
N ARG A 143 -14.41 -2.61 -7.60
CA ARG A 143 -14.62 -1.15 -7.44
C ARG A 143 -15.84 -0.86 -6.55
N PRO A 144 -15.94 0.29 -5.86
CA PRO A 144 -15.32 1.60 -6.13
C PRO A 144 -14.08 1.92 -5.28
N MET A 145 -13.38 0.90 -4.78
CA MET A 145 -12.43 1.06 -3.67
C MET A 145 -11.07 1.72 -4.02
N PHE A 146 -10.70 1.76 -5.30
CA PHE A 146 -9.47 2.40 -5.79
C PHE A 146 -9.64 2.83 -7.26
N SER A 147 -8.82 3.78 -7.73
CA SER A 147 -8.84 4.24 -9.11
C SER A 147 -8.24 3.19 -10.07
N SER A 148 -8.63 3.23 -11.35
CA SER A 148 -8.10 2.36 -12.42
C SER A 148 -6.62 2.53 -12.61
N GLU A 149 -6.18 3.75 -12.27
CA GLU A 149 -4.84 4.23 -12.45
C GLU A 149 -4.42 4.94 -11.18
N SER A 150 -3.19 4.71 -10.74
CA SER A 150 -2.62 5.42 -9.60
C SER A 150 -1.27 5.97 -9.99
N LYS A 151 -1.08 7.27 -9.71
CA LYS A 151 0.20 7.93 -9.83
C LYS A 151 0.88 7.97 -8.47
N ILE A 152 2.04 7.34 -8.36
CA ILE A 152 2.79 7.23 -7.10
C ILE A 152 4.22 7.69 -7.31
N VAL A 153 4.76 8.44 -6.37
CA VAL A 153 6.19 8.75 -6.29
C VAL A 153 6.83 7.89 -5.22
N LEU A 154 7.89 7.14 -5.55
CA LEU A 154 8.66 6.35 -4.58
C LEU A 154 9.96 7.07 -4.23
N SER A 155 10.07 7.54 -2.98
CA SER A 155 11.28 8.11 -2.39
C SER A 155 11.73 7.22 -1.22
N THR A 156 12.40 6.12 -1.58
CA THR A 156 12.78 5.04 -0.63
C THR A 156 14.20 4.54 -0.93
N PRO A 157 15.25 5.36 -0.67
CA PRO A 157 16.63 5.09 -1.14
C PRO A 157 17.25 3.77 -0.64
N ARG A 158 16.73 3.20 0.45
CA ARG A 158 17.20 1.92 1.03
C ARG A 158 16.37 0.71 0.59
N LEU A 159 15.42 0.89 -0.32
CA LEU A 159 14.55 -0.16 -0.78
C LEU A 159 15.37 -1.26 -1.46
N SER A 160 15.28 -2.48 -0.93
CA SER A 160 15.98 -3.65 -1.45
C SER A 160 15.04 -4.64 -2.14
N SER A 161 13.76 -4.64 -1.76
CA SER A 161 12.75 -5.53 -2.29
C SER A 161 11.47 -4.75 -2.55
N PHE A 162 11.03 -4.77 -3.81
CA PHE A 162 9.77 -4.18 -4.23
C PHE A 162 8.83 -5.27 -4.75
N LYS A 163 7.60 -5.29 -4.24
CA LYS A 163 6.54 -6.19 -4.68
C LYS A 163 5.33 -5.37 -5.10
N PHE A 164 4.91 -5.54 -6.34
CA PHE A 164 3.67 -4.99 -6.85
C PHE A 164 2.75 -6.12 -7.33
N THR A 165 1.47 -6.05 -6.98
CA THR A 165 0.49 -7.08 -7.34
C THR A 165 -0.86 -6.41 -7.55
N GLY A 166 -1.54 -6.58 -8.69
CA GLY A 166 -2.91 -6.11 -8.80
C GLY A 166 -3.47 -5.80 -10.18
N GLN A 167 -4.64 -5.15 -10.15
CA GLN A 167 -5.45 -4.75 -11.30
C GLN A 167 -5.50 -3.23 -11.48
N VAL A 168 -4.36 -2.55 -11.32
CA VAL A 168 -4.28 -1.08 -11.41
C VAL A 168 -3.16 -0.69 -12.35
N SER A 169 -3.44 0.22 -13.27
CA SER A 169 -2.43 0.90 -14.08
C SER A 169 -1.58 1.80 -13.18
N LEU A 170 -0.34 1.41 -12.91
CA LEU A 170 0.51 2.12 -11.96
C LEU A 170 1.50 3.05 -12.69
N ASP A 171 1.24 4.36 -12.68
CA ASP A 171 2.22 5.37 -13.11
C ASP A 171 3.14 5.71 -11.95
N CYS A 172 4.18 4.90 -11.79
CA CYS A 172 5.22 5.13 -10.79
C CYS A 172 6.28 6.10 -11.33
N PHE A 173 6.63 7.10 -10.51
CA PHE A 173 7.89 7.82 -10.61
C PHE A 173 8.81 7.37 -9.48
N ILE A 174 9.94 6.79 -9.85
CA ILE A 174 10.87 6.20 -8.91
C ILE A 174 12.13 7.06 -8.87
N GLU A 175 12.41 7.65 -7.71
CA GLU A 175 13.71 8.27 -7.43
C GLU A 175 14.79 7.20 -7.31
N ASP A 176 16.06 7.58 -7.42
CA ASP A 176 17.17 6.62 -7.45
C ASP A 176 17.09 5.57 -6.30
N LEU A 177 17.11 4.29 -6.68
CA LEU A 177 17.02 3.14 -5.77
C LEU A 177 18.33 2.34 -5.80
N PRO A 178 19.42 2.86 -5.22
CA PRO A 178 20.74 2.24 -5.32
C PRO A 178 20.84 0.88 -4.61
N CYS A 179 19.94 0.58 -3.67
CA CYS A 179 19.92 -0.67 -2.91
C CYS A 179 18.99 -1.74 -3.49
N LEU A 180 18.29 -1.47 -4.59
CA LEU A 180 17.26 -2.36 -5.12
C LEU A 180 17.89 -3.68 -5.60
N ASP A 181 17.40 -4.79 -5.06
CA ASP A 181 17.90 -6.14 -5.36
C ASP A 181 16.82 -6.98 -6.04
N LYS A 182 15.60 -6.99 -5.49
CA LYS A 182 14.52 -7.87 -5.93
C LYS A 182 13.26 -7.10 -6.30
N ILE A 183 12.71 -7.45 -7.46
CA ILE A 183 11.42 -6.97 -7.93
C ILE A 183 10.52 -8.17 -8.19
N TYR A 184 9.30 -8.09 -7.70
CA TYR A 184 8.20 -8.97 -8.09
C TYR A 184 7.06 -8.13 -8.61
N VAL A 185 6.60 -8.41 -9.83
CA VAL A 185 5.42 -7.79 -10.44
C VAL A 185 4.44 -8.87 -10.85
N ASP A 186 3.21 -8.69 -10.42
CA ASP A 186 2.07 -9.52 -10.81
C ASP A 186 0.89 -8.63 -11.15
N LEU A 187 0.78 -8.27 -12.42
CA LEU A 187 -0.21 -7.36 -12.95
C LEU A 187 -1.14 -8.11 -13.89
N TRP A 188 -2.45 -7.98 -13.67
CA TRP A 188 -3.45 -8.58 -14.55
C TRP A 188 -4.56 -7.57 -14.85
N THR A 189 -5.19 -7.70 -16.03
CA THR A 189 -6.31 -6.84 -16.41
C THR A 189 -7.56 -7.19 -15.61
N SER A 190 -8.30 -6.17 -15.16
CA SER A 190 -9.72 -6.36 -14.84
C SER A 190 -10.55 -6.22 -16.12
N PHE A 191 -11.47 -7.15 -16.35
CA PHE A 191 -12.43 -7.09 -17.45
C PHE A 191 -13.71 -6.32 -17.09
N GLU A 192 -13.83 -5.87 -15.85
CA GLU A 192 -15.02 -5.19 -15.35
C GLU A 192 -14.86 -3.67 -15.35
N GLU A 193 -15.98 -2.96 -15.52
CA GLU A 193 -16.02 -1.50 -15.38
C GLU A 193 -15.47 -1.02 -14.02
N PRO A 194 -14.82 0.16 -13.97
CA PRO A 194 -14.63 1.16 -15.02
C PRO A 194 -13.21 1.10 -15.62
N TYR A 195 -12.70 -0.09 -15.95
CA TYR A 195 -11.48 -0.21 -16.75
C TYR A 195 -11.77 0.22 -18.20
N THR A 196 -11.63 1.51 -18.48
CA THR A 196 -11.80 2.06 -19.83
C THR A 196 -10.73 1.51 -20.76
N ASP A 197 -11.02 1.46 -22.06
CA ASP A 197 -10.04 1.02 -23.05
C ASP A 197 -8.78 1.91 -23.06
N GLU A 198 -8.92 3.16 -22.65
CA GLU A 198 -7.80 4.08 -22.44
C GLU A 198 -6.86 3.61 -21.30
N VAL A 199 -7.41 3.19 -20.16
CA VAL A 199 -6.61 2.64 -19.05
C VAL A 199 -5.97 1.32 -19.46
N LYS A 200 -6.70 0.47 -20.19
CA LYS A 200 -6.14 -0.78 -20.76
C LYS A 200 -4.96 -0.49 -21.67
N GLY A 201 -5.05 0.53 -22.52
CA GLY A 201 -3.96 0.96 -23.40
C GLY A 201 -2.76 1.55 -22.65
N ARG A 202 -2.99 2.30 -21.57
CA ARG A 202 -1.92 2.91 -20.75
C ARG A 202 -1.23 1.93 -19.81
N MET A 203 -1.91 0.89 -19.36
CA MET A 203 -1.39 -0.05 -18.37
C MET A 203 -0.07 -0.74 -18.80
N PRO A 204 0.05 -1.30 -20.02
CA PRO A 204 1.32 -1.86 -20.49
C PRO A 204 2.43 -0.80 -20.59
N LEU A 205 2.11 0.42 -21.04
CA LEU A 205 3.07 1.52 -21.16
C LEU A 205 3.62 1.93 -19.79
N ASN A 206 2.74 2.10 -18.81
CA ASN A 206 3.08 2.42 -17.44
C ASN A 206 3.93 1.32 -16.80
N LEU A 207 3.61 0.04 -17.07
CA LEU A 207 4.42 -1.10 -16.64
C LEU A 207 5.83 -1.06 -17.24
N ILE A 208 5.97 -0.87 -18.56
CA ILE A 208 7.28 -0.79 -19.23
C ILE A 208 8.10 0.38 -18.67
N LYS A 209 7.46 1.55 -18.50
CA LYS A 209 8.08 2.73 -17.89
C LYS A 209 8.60 2.44 -16.47
N MET A 210 7.76 1.82 -15.62
CA MET A 210 8.14 1.43 -14.27
C MET A 210 9.33 0.45 -14.28
N LEU A 211 9.29 -0.60 -15.10
CA LEU A 211 10.38 -1.57 -15.21
C LEU A 211 11.69 -0.90 -15.68
N GLY A 212 11.62 0.06 -16.61
CA GLY A 212 12.79 0.83 -17.06
C GLY A 212 13.41 1.70 -15.96
N GLN A 213 12.59 2.22 -15.03
CA GLN A 213 13.08 2.93 -13.85
C GLN A 213 13.71 1.99 -12.81
N LEU A 214 13.24 0.75 -12.72
CA LEU A 214 13.73 -0.26 -11.79
C LEU A 214 14.91 -1.11 -12.33
N ARG A 215 15.54 -0.68 -13.43
CA ARG A 215 16.59 -1.43 -14.16
C ARG A 215 17.82 -1.85 -13.34
N ASN A 216 18.05 -1.23 -12.18
CA ASN A 216 19.21 -1.51 -11.33
C ASN A 216 19.03 -2.77 -10.44
N ALA A 217 17.83 -3.36 -10.40
CA ALA A 217 17.60 -4.58 -9.64
C ALA A 217 18.37 -5.79 -10.21
N LYS A 218 18.83 -6.66 -9.31
CA LYS A 218 19.56 -7.90 -9.68
C LYS A 218 18.62 -9.03 -10.08
N SER A 219 17.40 -9.03 -9.57
CA SER A 219 16.41 -10.07 -9.80
C SER A 219 15.06 -9.45 -10.11
N VAL A 220 14.51 -9.78 -11.28
CA VAL A 220 13.16 -9.40 -11.70
C VAL A 220 12.33 -10.66 -11.88
N THR A 221 11.19 -10.72 -11.20
CA THR A 221 10.20 -11.80 -11.35
C THR A 221 8.90 -11.18 -11.82
N LEU A 222 8.38 -11.68 -12.94
CA LEU A 222 7.09 -11.28 -13.53
C LEU A 222 6.15 -12.49 -13.51
N SER A 223 4.87 -12.28 -13.21
CA SER A 223 3.86 -13.32 -13.39
C SER A 223 3.56 -13.57 -14.87
N LEU A 224 2.92 -14.71 -15.17
CA LEU A 224 2.45 -14.99 -16.54
C LEU A 224 1.46 -13.93 -17.01
N ASP A 225 0.51 -13.53 -16.16
CA ASP A 225 -0.46 -12.48 -16.48
C ASP A 225 0.24 -11.15 -16.82
N THR A 226 1.32 -10.83 -16.11
CA THR A 226 2.11 -9.62 -16.39
C THR A 226 2.72 -9.67 -17.79
N LEU A 227 3.22 -10.84 -18.20
CA LEU A 227 3.77 -11.03 -19.55
C LEU A 227 2.68 -10.90 -20.61
N GLU A 228 1.49 -11.45 -20.38
CA GLU A 228 0.35 -11.32 -21.29
C GLU A 228 -0.06 -9.86 -21.49
N VAL A 229 -0.09 -9.04 -20.42
CA VAL A 229 -0.35 -7.60 -20.51
C VAL A 229 0.66 -6.90 -21.42
N VAL A 230 1.94 -7.23 -21.30
CA VAL A 230 3.01 -6.66 -22.13
C VAL A 230 2.90 -7.14 -23.58
N LEU A 231 2.61 -8.42 -23.81
CA LEU A 231 2.48 -8.99 -25.15
C LEU A 231 1.26 -8.44 -25.89
N ALA A 232 0.13 -8.27 -25.19
CA ALA A 232 -1.08 -7.68 -25.73
C ALA A 232 -0.81 -6.29 -26.34
N TYR A 233 0.04 -5.49 -25.69
CA TYR A 233 0.47 -4.19 -26.21
C TYR A 233 1.21 -4.30 -27.55
N PHE A 234 2.15 -5.24 -27.68
CA PHE A 234 2.88 -5.44 -28.93
C PHE A 234 1.94 -5.93 -30.03
N THR A 235 1.05 -6.87 -29.75
CA THR A 235 0.06 -7.32 -30.75
C THR A 235 -0.85 -6.18 -31.21
N PHE A 236 -1.26 -5.27 -30.31
CA PHE A 236 -2.08 -4.10 -30.64
C PHE A 236 -1.30 -3.03 -31.42
N SER A 237 -0.02 -2.81 -31.11
CA SER A 237 0.80 -1.81 -31.81
C SER A 237 1.16 -2.25 -33.22
N TYR A 238 1.42 -3.54 -33.43
CA TYR A 238 1.63 -4.11 -34.76
C TYR A 238 0.35 -4.09 -35.61
N THR A 239 -0.83 -4.40 -35.03
CA THR A 239 -2.10 -4.31 -35.77
C THR A 239 -2.47 -2.86 -36.10
N MET A 240 -2.28 -1.91 -35.20
CA MET A 240 -2.48 -0.48 -35.48
C MET A 240 -1.51 0.04 -36.54
N SER A 241 -0.25 -0.39 -36.50
CA SER A 241 0.75 -0.03 -37.51
C SER A 241 0.38 -0.59 -38.89
N MET A 242 -0.18 -1.81 -38.98
CA MET A 242 -0.73 -2.32 -40.23
C MET A 242 -1.98 -1.56 -40.70
N ILE A 243 -2.89 -1.18 -39.80
CA ILE A 243 -4.11 -0.43 -40.15
C ILE A 243 -3.78 1.00 -40.62
N LEU A 244 -2.74 1.64 -40.11
CA LEU A 244 -2.28 2.96 -40.54
C LEU A 244 -1.53 2.95 -41.88
N ILE A 245 -1.16 1.77 -42.41
CA ILE A 245 -0.41 1.58 -43.67
C ILE A 245 -1.31 1.03 -44.80
N LEU A 246 -2.57 0.69 -44.51
CA LEU A 246 -3.59 0.25 -45.48
C LEU A 246 -4.56 1.38 -45.82
#